data_AF-A0A965AK48-F1
#
_entry.id   AF-A0A965AK48-F1
#
_cell.length_a   1.000
_cell.length_b   1.000
_cell.length_c   1.000
_cell.angle_alpha   90.00
_cell.angle_beta   90.00
_cell.angle_gamma   90.00
#
_symmetry.space_group_name_H-M   'P 1'
#
loop_
_entity.id
_entity.type
_entity.pdbx_description
1 polymer ?
#
loop_
_entity_poly.entity_id
_entity_poly.type
_entity_poly.pdbx_seq_one_letter_code
_entity_poly.pdbx_strand_id
1 'polypeptide(L)'
;MRIFFLLSAAALLTACHVDSVTPEQDSYVFRRPVNFPEPAYTFDNNPLSKEGFELGRALFYDPILSADSTISCASCHQQVRSFSDPVHRLSVGVNDAIGVRNAPAIQNMAFQQHFFWDGGVNHLDFVPIAAITSEIEMAETVANVVEKLKRNNFYKQKFSKAFGNTEINSQRMLFALSQFMNLMISANARYDRFIRNEGEVLTQDELAGLALFQTH
;
A
#
# COMPACT_ATOMS: atom_id res chain seq x y z
N MET A 1 20.92 39.38 43.26
CA MET A 1 21.37 38.47 42.18
C MET A 1 21.16 36.97 42.48
N ARG A 2 20.38 36.58 43.50
CA ARG A 2 20.03 35.16 43.76
C ARG A 2 18.53 34.83 43.56
N ILE A 3 17.67 35.84 43.58
CA ILE A 3 16.21 35.68 43.40
C ILE A 3 15.82 35.55 41.92
N PHE A 4 16.54 36.23 41.00
CA PHE A 4 16.30 36.09 39.55
C PHE A 4 16.67 34.71 38.98
N PHE A 5 17.54 33.95 39.65
CA PHE A 5 17.90 32.59 39.23
C PHE A 5 16.84 31.54 39.62
N LEU A 6 16.03 31.81 40.64
CA LEU A 6 14.95 30.89 41.06
C LEU A 6 13.70 31.02 40.17
N LEU A 7 13.49 32.19 39.55
CA LEU A 7 12.39 32.41 38.62
C LEU A 7 12.64 31.83 37.20
N SER A 8 13.90 31.73 36.75
CA SER A 8 14.19 31.07 35.46
C SER A 8 14.16 29.54 35.53
N ALA A 9 14.39 28.95 36.70
CA ALA A 9 14.27 27.52 36.93
C ALA A 9 12.82 27.02 36.94
N ALA A 10 11.87 27.87 37.36
CA ALA A 10 10.44 27.54 37.35
C ALA A 10 9.82 27.57 35.93
N ALA A 11 10.35 28.40 35.03
CA ALA A 11 9.90 28.49 33.63
C ALA A 11 10.41 27.34 32.74
N LEU A 12 11.42 26.59 33.19
CA LEU A 12 11.95 25.42 32.47
C LEU A 12 11.22 24.11 32.81
N LEU A 13 10.39 24.09 33.86
CA LEU A 13 9.64 22.91 34.27
C LEU A 13 8.24 22.82 33.65
N THR A 14 7.75 23.88 33.01
CA THR A 14 6.42 23.91 32.36
C THR A 14 6.47 23.66 30.84
N ALA A 15 7.68 23.53 30.25
CA ALA A 15 7.85 23.30 28.82
C ALA A 15 7.72 21.82 28.40
N CYS A 16 7.62 20.89 29.35
CA CYS A 16 7.35 19.48 29.07
C CYS A 16 5.84 19.19 29.17
N HIS A 17 5.05 19.89 28.35
CA HIS A 17 3.74 19.35 28.01
C HIS A 17 3.99 18.38 26.85
N VAL A 18 3.91 17.07 27.13
CA VAL A 18 3.79 16.08 26.07
C VAL A 18 2.47 16.40 25.39
N ASP A 19 2.52 16.92 24.16
CA ASP A 19 1.34 16.97 23.32
C ASP A 19 0.76 15.56 23.33
N SER A 20 -0.46 15.42 23.84
CA SER A 20 -1.17 14.17 23.79
C SER A 20 -1.30 13.82 22.31
N VAL A 21 -0.46 12.90 21.82
CA VAL A 21 -0.60 12.29 20.51
C VAL A 21 -2.02 11.75 20.51
N THR A 22 -2.87 12.40 19.72
CA THR A 22 -4.24 11.94 19.50
C THR A 22 -4.13 10.49 19.05
N PRO A 23 -4.87 9.54 19.65
CA PRO A 23 -4.74 8.14 19.30
C PRO A 23 -4.74 8.00 17.79
N GLU A 24 -3.66 7.43 17.25
CA GLU A 24 -3.47 7.21 15.84
C GLU A 24 -4.75 6.58 15.31
N GLN A 25 -5.46 7.32 14.45
CA GLN A 25 -6.67 6.87 13.80
C GLN A 25 -6.44 5.45 13.27
N ASP A 26 -7.22 4.46 13.73
CA ASP A 26 -7.01 3.04 13.39
C ASP A 26 -6.74 2.88 11.90
N SER A 27 -5.46 2.71 11.55
CA SER A 27 -4.93 2.72 10.19
C SER A 27 -5.32 1.45 9.40
N TYR A 28 -6.06 0.56 10.05
CA TYR A 28 -6.41 -0.78 9.59
C TYR A 28 -7.90 -0.91 9.21
N VAL A 29 -8.62 0.22 9.13
CA VAL A 29 -10.03 0.27 8.71
C VAL A 29 -10.13 0.89 7.33
N PHE A 30 -10.84 0.23 6.41
CA PHE A 30 -11.16 0.82 5.12
C PHE A 30 -12.14 1.97 5.29
N ARG A 31 -11.75 3.16 4.83
CA ARG A 31 -12.61 4.36 4.81
C ARG A 31 -12.70 4.85 3.39
N ARG A 32 -13.87 4.67 2.77
CA ARG A 32 -14.16 5.23 1.46
C ARG A 32 -14.15 6.76 1.55
N PRO A 33 -13.31 7.47 0.78
CA PRO A 33 -13.42 8.92 0.68
C PRO A 33 -14.78 9.30 0.09
N VAL A 34 -15.39 10.39 0.59
CA VAL A 34 -16.76 10.78 0.25
C VAL A 34 -16.97 10.96 -1.27
N ASN A 35 -15.96 11.46 -1.97
CA ASN A 35 -16.01 11.73 -3.41
C ASN A 35 -15.54 10.56 -4.30
N PHE A 36 -15.30 9.37 -3.74
CA PHE A 36 -14.86 8.18 -4.48
C PHE A 36 -16.04 7.24 -4.75
N PRO A 37 -16.00 6.43 -5.83
CA PRO A 37 -17.04 5.42 -6.11
C PRO A 37 -17.05 4.34 -5.03
N GLU A 38 -18.11 3.51 -5.00
CA GLU A 38 -18.10 2.31 -4.18
C GLU A 38 -16.90 1.40 -4.55
N PRO A 39 -16.25 0.75 -3.57
CA PRO A 39 -15.13 -0.12 -3.86
C PRO A 39 -15.59 -1.32 -4.70
N ALA A 40 -14.76 -1.73 -5.65
CA ALA A 40 -14.95 -2.96 -6.40
C ALA A 40 -14.57 -4.20 -5.57
N TYR A 41 -13.62 -4.05 -4.64
CA TYR A 41 -13.23 -5.11 -3.71
C TYR A 41 -14.24 -5.22 -2.56
N THR A 42 -14.75 -6.43 -2.33
CA THR A 42 -15.62 -6.73 -1.19
C THR A 42 -14.81 -7.44 -0.10
N PHE A 43 -14.90 -6.96 1.14
CA PHE A 43 -14.16 -7.52 2.27
C PHE A 43 -14.86 -8.73 2.92
N ASP A 44 -15.88 -9.28 2.27
CA ASP A 44 -16.72 -10.36 2.82
C ASP A 44 -15.94 -11.67 3.01
N ASN A 45 -15.11 -12.02 2.03
CA ASN A 45 -14.29 -13.25 2.07
C ASN A 45 -12.88 -13.02 2.64
N ASN A 46 -12.46 -11.76 2.77
CA ASN A 46 -11.17 -11.38 3.32
C ASN A 46 -11.32 -10.13 4.21
N PRO A 47 -11.90 -10.29 5.41
CA PRO A 47 -12.09 -9.18 6.34
C PRO A 47 -10.74 -8.55 6.72
N LEU A 48 -10.72 -7.22 6.80
CA LEU A 48 -9.54 -6.49 7.24
C LEU A 48 -9.25 -6.77 8.72
N SER A 49 -7.98 -6.98 9.01
CA SER A 49 -7.45 -7.05 10.37
C SER A 49 -6.11 -6.32 10.41
N LYS A 50 -5.75 -5.83 11.60
CA LYS A 50 -4.41 -5.26 11.82
C LYS A 50 -3.33 -6.27 11.49
N GLU A 51 -3.47 -7.50 11.97
CA GLU A 51 -2.48 -8.56 11.81
C GLU A 51 -2.37 -9.01 10.35
N GLY A 52 -3.49 -9.09 9.61
CA GLY A 52 -3.51 -9.40 8.18
C GLY A 52 -2.87 -8.31 7.33
N PHE A 53 -3.17 -7.04 7.60
CA PHE A 53 -2.49 -5.90 6.96
C PHE A 53 -0.99 -5.90 7.25
N GLU A 54 -0.58 -6.11 8.51
CA GLU A 54 0.83 -6.12 8.91
C GLU A 54 1.62 -7.32 8.35
N LEU A 55 0.94 -8.42 8.06
CA LEU A 55 1.51 -9.54 7.30
C LEU A 55 1.63 -9.17 5.82
N GLY A 56 0.59 -8.61 5.22
CA GLY A 56 0.60 -8.15 3.83
C GLY A 56 1.69 -7.13 3.55
N ARG A 57 1.83 -6.15 4.45
CA ARG A 57 2.91 -5.15 4.40
C ARG A 57 4.26 -5.83 4.45
N ALA A 58 4.48 -6.76 5.38
CA ALA A 58 5.75 -7.48 5.45
C ALA A 58 6.06 -8.20 4.12
N LEU A 59 5.10 -8.95 3.57
CA LEU A 59 5.25 -9.66 2.30
C LEU A 59 5.53 -8.72 1.12
N PHE A 60 4.85 -7.56 1.06
CA PHE A 60 4.99 -6.60 -0.05
C PHE A 60 6.42 -6.03 -0.17
N TYR A 61 7.07 -5.78 0.96
CA TYR A 61 8.43 -5.21 1.00
C TYR A 61 9.54 -6.27 1.08
N ASP A 62 9.22 -7.52 1.38
CA ASP A 62 10.20 -8.59 1.54
C ASP A 62 10.50 -9.27 0.21
N PRO A 63 11.78 -9.35 -0.22
CA PRO A 63 12.11 -9.98 -1.48
C PRO A 63 12.00 -11.51 -1.46
N ILE A 64 11.71 -12.14 -0.32
CA ILE A 64 11.52 -13.61 -0.16
C ILE A 64 10.57 -14.24 -1.20
N LEU A 65 9.66 -13.43 -1.77
CA LEU A 65 8.69 -13.84 -2.77
C LEU A 65 9.31 -14.08 -4.17
N SER A 66 10.50 -13.56 -4.43
CA SER A 66 11.25 -13.79 -5.68
C SER A 66 12.17 -15.01 -5.59
N ALA A 67 12.53 -15.56 -6.75
CA ALA A 67 13.33 -16.77 -6.88
C ALA A 67 14.63 -16.71 -6.08
N ASP A 68 15.38 -15.62 -6.27
CA ASP A 68 16.70 -15.36 -5.69
C ASP A 68 16.65 -14.48 -4.42
N SER A 69 15.46 -14.11 -3.97
CA SER A 69 15.25 -13.21 -2.83
C SER A 69 15.88 -11.82 -2.99
N THR A 70 15.89 -11.28 -4.23
CA THR A 70 16.39 -9.92 -4.51
C THR A 70 15.30 -8.91 -4.88
N ILE A 71 14.15 -9.36 -5.41
CA ILE A 71 13.05 -8.49 -5.87
C ILE A 71 11.84 -8.63 -4.95
N SER A 72 11.28 -7.50 -4.51
CA SER A 72 9.99 -7.42 -3.83
C SER A 72 8.98 -6.62 -4.66
N CYS A 73 7.72 -6.61 -4.25
CA CYS A 73 6.71 -5.75 -4.90
C CYS A 73 7.13 -4.27 -4.85
N ALA A 74 7.75 -3.87 -3.74
CA ALA A 74 8.24 -2.51 -3.52
C ALA A 74 9.45 -2.12 -4.40
N SER A 75 10.15 -3.07 -5.02
CA SER A 75 11.21 -2.76 -5.99
C SER A 75 10.68 -1.97 -7.19
N CYS A 76 9.48 -2.35 -7.66
CA CYS A 76 8.81 -1.73 -8.80
C CYS A 76 7.69 -0.75 -8.39
N HIS A 77 7.05 -0.97 -7.23
CA HIS A 77 5.96 -0.14 -6.73
C HIS A 77 6.40 0.69 -5.52
N GLN A 78 7.22 1.71 -5.77
CA GLN A 78 7.87 2.48 -4.71
C GLN A 78 6.89 3.48 -4.06
N GLN A 79 6.53 3.26 -2.80
CA GLN A 79 5.57 4.10 -2.07
C GLN A 79 5.90 5.60 -2.12
N VAL A 80 7.18 5.96 -1.94
CA VAL A 80 7.65 7.37 -1.96
C VAL A 80 7.51 8.04 -3.33
N ARG A 81 7.09 7.28 -4.34
CA ARG A 81 6.94 7.68 -5.74
C ARG A 81 5.54 7.38 -6.24
N SER A 82 4.56 7.40 -5.35
CA SER A 82 3.17 7.06 -5.67
C SER A 82 3.06 5.63 -6.21
N PHE A 83 3.79 4.72 -5.59
CA PHE A 83 3.82 3.29 -5.93
C PHE A 83 4.09 2.97 -7.40
N SER A 84 4.92 3.80 -8.05
CA SER A 84 5.45 3.56 -9.39
C SER A 84 6.96 3.30 -9.35
N ASP A 85 7.53 2.93 -10.51
CA ASP A 85 8.97 2.88 -10.75
C ASP A 85 9.39 4.14 -11.52
N PRO A 86 9.93 5.17 -10.84
CA PRO A 86 10.35 6.39 -11.54
C PRO A 86 11.79 6.29 -12.08
N VAL A 87 12.55 5.28 -11.66
CA VAL A 87 13.97 5.14 -12.03
C VAL A 87 14.08 4.48 -13.39
N HIS A 88 13.18 3.53 -13.68
CA HIS A 88 13.20 2.78 -14.92
C HIS A 88 11.94 3.03 -15.74
N ARG A 89 12.13 3.23 -17.05
CA ARG A 89 11.01 3.23 -18.00
C ARG A 89 10.28 1.88 -17.98
N LEU A 90 11.05 0.81 -17.90
CA LEU A 90 10.60 -0.58 -17.79
C LEU A 90 11.27 -1.17 -16.56
N SER A 91 10.49 -1.73 -15.64
CA SER A 91 11.03 -2.22 -14.37
C SER A 91 12.01 -3.37 -14.56
N VAL A 92 12.93 -3.49 -13.62
CA VAL A 92 14.00 -4.51 -13.61
C VAL A 92 13.62 -5.59 -12.61
N GLY A 93 13.54 -6.84 -13.09
CA GLY A 93 13.28 -8.02 -12.28
C GLY A 93 14.56 -8.76 -11.88
N VAL A 94 14.38 -10.03 -11.49
CA VAL A 94 15.49 -10.93 -11.14
C VAL A 94 16.47 -11.10 -12.31
N ASN A 95 17.74 -11.37 -12.00
CA ASN A 95 18.81 -11.51 -12.99
C ASN A 95 18.94 -10.31 -13.97
N ASP A 96 18.62 -9.11 -13.51
CA ASP A 96 18.59 -7.87 -14.31
C ASP A 96 17.67 -7.95 -15.54
N ALA A 97 16.65 -8.81 -15.50
CA ALA A 97 15.68 -8.95 -16.59
C ALA A 97 14.87 -7.65 -16.74
N ILE A 98 14.75 -7.17 -17.97
CA ILE A 98 14.00 -5.95 -18.28
C ILE A 98 12.55 -6.32 -18.61
N GLY A 99 11.61 -5.71 -17.89
CA GLY A 99 10.18 -5.87 -18.13
C GLY A 99 9.73 -5.35 -19.50
N VAL A 100 8.50 -5.67 -19.88
CA VAL A 100 7.92 -5.28 -21.18
C VAL A 100 6.96 -4.09 -21.10
N ARG A 101 6.59 -3.69 -19.88
CA ARG A 101 5.68 -2.57 -19.60
C ARG A 101 6.20 -1.75 -18.43
N ASN A 102 5.76 -0.49 -18.34
CA ASN A 102 5.99 0.33 -17.15
C ASN A 102 5.15 -0.19 -15.97
N ALA A 103 5.68 -0.17 -14.75
CA ALA A 103 4.93 -0.55 -13.57
C ALA A 103 3.81 0.46 -13.30
N PRO A 104 2.51 0.06 -13.37
CA PRO A 104 1.42 0.98 -13.10
C PRO A 104 1.44 1.42 -11.63
N ALA A 105 0.91 2.60 -11.36
CA ALA A 105 0.68 3.04 -10.00
C ALA A 105 -0.44 2.18 -9.36
N ILE A 106 -0.25 1.74 -8.12
CA ILE A 106 -1.13 0.77 -7.45
C ILE A 106 -1.88 1.33 -6.23
N GLN A 107 -1.84 2.64 -5.99
CA GLN A 107 -2.77 3.27 -5.06
C GLN A 107 -4.20 3.19 -5.59
N ASN A 108 -5.18 3.19 -4.67
CA ASN A 108 -6.61 3.20 -4.96
C ASN A 108 -7.12 1.94 -5.70
N MET A 109 -6.39 0.82 -5.64
CA MET A 109 -6.80 -0.44 -6.27
C MET A 109 -8.13 -1.01 -5.77
N ALA A 110 -8.55 -0.67 -4.53
CA ALA A 110 -9.85 -1.08 -4.00
C ALA A 110 -11.05 -0.64 -4.88
N PHE A 111 -10.87 0.40 -5.70
CA PHE A 111 -11.88 0.97 -6.58
C PHE A 111 -11.78 0.48 -8.04
N GLN A 112 -10.80 -0.38 -8.36
CA GLN A 112 -10.55 -0.86 -9.72
C GLN A 112 -11.18 -2.24 -9.94
N GLN A 113 -11.73 -2.46 -11.14
CA GLN A 113 -12.31 -3.74 -11.55
C GLN A 113 -11.37 -4.57 -12.45
N HIS A 114 -10.42 -3.90 -13.11
CA HIS A 114 -9.49 -4.49 -14.05
C HIS A 114 -8.08 -4.03 -13.71
N PHE A 115 -7.16 -4.98 -13.67
CA PHE A 115 -5.76 -4.77 -13.29
C PHE A 115 -4.84 -5.09 -14.47
N PHE A 116 -3.62 -4.54 -14.41
CA PHE A 116 -2.64 -4.52 -15.50
C PHE A 116 -3.07 -3.68 -16.70
N TRP A 117 -2.11 -3.38 -17.57
CA TRP A 117 -2.31 -2.54 -18.76
C TRP A 117 -3.33 -3.10 -19.77
N ASP A 118 -3.54 -4.40 -19.79
CA ASP A 118 -4.51 -5.08 -20.66
C ASP A 118 -5.83 -5.41 -19.96
N GLY A 119 -5.96 -5.12 -18.66
CA GLY A 119 -7.15 -5.43 -17.88
C GLY A 119 -7.40 -6.94 -17.70
N GLY A 120 -6.40 -7.79 -17.95
CA GLY A 120 -6.56 -9.24 -18.01
C GLY A 120 -6.88 -9.91 -16.67
N VAL A 121 -6.59 -9.23 -15.55
CA VAL A 121 -6.96 -9.71 -14.21
C VAL A 121 -8.09 -8.86 -13.68
N ASN A 122 -9.14 -9.52 -13.17
CA ASN A 122 -10.39 -8.90 -12.75
C ASN A 122 -10.64 -8.95 -11.23
N HIS A 123 -9.65 -9.41 -10.45
CA HIS A 123 -9.75 -9.43 -9.00
C HIS A 123 -8.37 -9.22 -8.36
N LEU A 124 -8.31 -8.35 -7.35
CA LEU A 124 -7.06 -7.91 -6.74
C LEU A 124 -6.24 -9.06 -6.15
N ASP A 125 -6.91 -10.07 -5.57
CA ASP A 125 -6.24 -11.23 -4.97
C ASP A 125 -5.35 -12.01 -5.94
N PHE A 126 -5.59 -11.89 -7.26
CA PHE A 126 -4.81 -12.59 -8.27
C PHE A 126 -3.69 -11.74 -8.87
N VAL A 127 -3.66 -10.43 -8.60
CA VAL A 127 -2.59 -9.53 -9.09
C VAL A 127 -1.20 -10.00 -8.65
N PRO A 128 -0.95 -10.39 -7.38
CA PRO A 128 0.37 -10.83 -6.97
C PRO A 128 0.86 -12.10 -7.68
N ILE A 129 -0.05 -12.98 -8.12
CA ILE A 129 0.32 -14.24 -8.78
C ILE A 129 1.07 -13.92 -10.08
N ALA A 130 0.56 -13.00 -10.89
CA ALA A 130 1.17 -12.66 -12.17
C ALA A 130 2.62 -12.18 -12.00
N ALA A 131 2.86 -11.29 -11.02
CA ALA A 131 4.21 -10.78 -10.72
C ALA A 131 5.13 -11.88 -10.18
N ILE A 132 4.66 -12.68 -9.21
CA ILE A 132 5.44 -13.80 -8.61
C ILE A 132 5.88 -14.79 -9.71
N THR A 133 4.97 -15.15 -10.61
CA THR A 133 5.23 -16.17 -11.65
C THR A 133 5.87 -15.66 -12.93
N SER A 134 5.98 -14.34 -13.10
CA SER A 134 6.61 -13.75 -14.27
C SER A 134 8.11 -14.00 -14.26
N GLU A 135 8.63 -14.67 -15.30
CA GLU A 135 10.05 -15.02 -15.45
C GLU A 135 10.98 -13.80 -15.51
N ILE A 136 10.44 -12.64 -15.88
CA ILE A 136 11.18 -11.37 -16.02
C ILE A 136 10.94 -10.41 -14.86
N GLU A 137 10.12 -10.79 -13.87
CA GLU A 137 9.89 -10.00 -12.65
C GLU A 137 10.46 -10.74 -11.43
N MET A 138 9.78 -11.78 -10.95
CA MET A 138 10.14 -12.48 -9.72
C MET A 138 10.56 -13.95 -9.93
N ALA A 139 10.27 -14.51 -11.11
CA ALA A 139 10.64 -15.85 -11.60
C ALA A 139 10.40 -17.00 -10.61
N GLU A 140 9.32 -16.97 -9.85
CA GLU A 140 9.06 -17.91 -8.76
C GLU A 140 7.71 -18.63 -8.92
N THR A 141 7.56 -19.78 -8.28
CA THR A 141 6.27 -20.48 -8.18
C THR A 141 5.58 -20.17 -6.86
N VAL A 142 4.27 -19.95 -6.89
CA VAL A 142 3.46 -19.74 -5.68
C VAL A 142 3.64 -20.87 -4.66
N ALA A 143 3.76 -22.11 -5.12
CA ALA A 143 3.99 -23.27 -4.26
C ALA A 143 5.34 -23.16 -3.51
N ASN A 144 6.42 -22.80 -4.19
CA ASN A 144 7.72 -22.65 -3.55
C ASN A 144 7.79 -21.43 -2.64
N VAL A 145 7.11 -20.33 -2.98
CA VAL A 145 6.93 -19.19 -2.04
C VAL A 145 6.30 -19.67 -0.73
N VAL A 146 5.21 -20.43 -0.80
CA VAL A 146 4.56 -20.97 0.41
C VAL A 146 5.54 -21.82 1.23
N GLU A 147 6.38 -22.63 0.59
CA GLU A 147 7.40 -23.41 1.29
C GLU A 147 8.51 -22.54 1.90
N LYS A 148 8.95 -21.46 1.23
CA LYS A 148 9.86 -20.45 1.80
C LYS A 148 9.27 -19.83 3.07
N LEU A 149 8.00 -19.41 3.00
CA LEU A 149 7.28 -18.80 4.13
C LEU A 149 7.09 -19.79 5.29
N LYS A 150 6.77 -21.07 5.00
CA LYS A 150 6.66 -22.13 6.00
C LYS A 150 7.98 -22.47 6.69
N ARG A 151 9.14 -22.22 6.07
CA ARG A 151 10.46 -22.45 6.71
C ARG A 151 10.89 -21.28 7.57
N ASN A 152 10.33 -20.09 7.35
CA ASN A 152 10.70 -18.87 8.03
C ASN A 152 9.89 -18.66 9.33
N ASN A 153 10.58 -18.63 10.48
CA ASN A 153 9.94 -18.47 11.80
C ASN A 153 9.21 -17.14 11.99
N PHE A 154 9.69 -16.06 11.36
CA PHE A 154 9.01 -14.75 11.38
C PHE A 154 7.64 -14.84 10.71
N TYR A 155 7.57 -15.49 9.54
CA TYR A 155 6.30 -15.67 8.83
C TYR A 155 5.36 -16.63 9.54
N LYS A 156 5.84 -17.75 10.10
CA LYS A 156 5.01 -18.61 10.97
C LYS A 156 4.26 -17.82 12.05
N GLN A 157 4.97 -16.93 12.74
CA GLN A 157 4.36 -16.10 13.78
C GLN A 157 3.37 -15.09 13.21
N LYS A 158 3.70 -14.42 12.10
CA LYS A 158 2.78 -13.44 11.48
C LYS A 158 1.51 -14.09 10.92
N PHE A 159 1.61 -15.23 10.24
CA PHE A 159 0.44 -15.98 9.76
C PHE A 159 -0.43 -16.48 10.92
N SER A 160 0.19 -16.98 11.99
CA SER A 160 -0.55 -17.40 13.19
C SER A 160 -1.33 -16.25 13.83
N LYS A 161 -0.77 -15.04 13.85
CA LYS A 161 -1.46 -13.85 14.37
C LYS A 161 -2.57 -13.38 13.43
N ALA A 162 -2.32 -13.37 12.12
CA ALA A 162 -3.27 -12.90 11.11
C ALA A 162 -4.51 -13.80 10.96
N PHE A 163 -4.36 -15.11 11.07
CA PHE A 163 -5.42 -16.07 10.76
C PHE A 163 -5.82 -16.96 11.94
N GLY A 164 -5.26 -16.71 13.13
CA GLY A 164 -5.59 -17.44 14.37
C GLY A 164 -5.14 -18.90 14.40
N ASN A 165 -4.35 -19.36 13.43
CA ASN A 165 -3.81 -20.72 13.39
C ASN A 165 -2.53 -20.80 12.53
N THR A 166 -1.80 -21.91 12.61
CA THR A 166 -0.46 -22.05 12.03
C THR A 166 -0.41 -22.38 10.53
N GLU A 167 -1.54 -22.50 9.87
CA GLU A 167 -1.58 -22.85 8.45
C GLU A 167 -1.08 -21.69 7.57
N ILE A 168 -0.12 -22.01 6.70
CA ILE A 168 0.40 -21.13 5.65
C ILE A 168 0.10 -21.78 4.31
N ASN A 169 -0.70 -21.09 3.49
CA ASN A 169 -1.08 -21.52 2.15
C ASN A 169 -1.14 -20.30 1.21
N SER A 170 -1.31 -20.55 -0.09
CA SER A 170 -1.35 -19.49 -1.10
C SER A 170 -2.51 -18.52 -0.88
N GLN A 171 -3.70 -19.01 -0.54
CA GLN A 171 -4.88 -18.18 -0.28
C GLN A 171 -4.62 -17.14 0.80
N ARG A 172 -4.06 -17.56 1.94
CA ARG A 172 -3.76 -16.66 3.07
C ARG A 172 -2.65 -15.66 2.75
N MET A 173 -1.67 -16.07 1.95
CA MET A 173 -0.63 -15.16 1.45
C MET A 173 -1.25 -14.06 0.58
N LEU A 174 -2.11 -14.43 -0.37
CA LEU A 174 -2.79 -13.48 -1.26
C LEU A 174 -3.77 -12.59 -0.49
N PHE A 175 -4.52 -13.16 0.46
CA PHE A 175 -5.41 -12.40 1.34
C PHE A 175 -4.66 -11.35 2.13
N ALA A 176 -3.53 -11.70 2.75
CA ALA A 176 -2.72 -10.74 3.49
C ALA A 176 -2.22 -9.61 2.57
N LEU A 177 -1.67 -9.95 1.39
CA LEU A 177 -1.26 -8.95 0.39
C LEU A 177 -2.43 -8.03 -0.01
N SER A 178 -3.61 -8.58 -0.28
CA SER A 178 -4.80 -7.78 -0.61
C SER A 178 -5.27 -6.89 0.53
N GLN A 179 -5.17 -7.31 1.79
CA GLN A 179 -5.50 -6.45 2.93
C GLN A 179 -4.59 -5.22 2.97
N PHE A 180 -3.28 -5.40 2.72
CA PHE A 180 -2.35 -4.29 2.60
C PHE A 180 -2.66 -3.41 1.38
N MET A 181 -2.83 -4.02 0.22
CA MET A 181 -3.04 -3.33 -1.04
C MET A 181 -4.33 -2.50 -1.10
N ASN A 182 -5.43 -3.00 -0.53
CA ASN A 182 -6.69 -2.28 -0.49
C ASN A 182 -6.67 -1.02 0.39
N LEU A 183 -5.77 -0.95 1.37
CA LEU A 183 -5.63 0.20 2.27
C LEU A 183 -4.64 1.25 1.75
N MET A 184 -4.04 1.04 0.58
CA MET A 184 -3.21 2.03 -0.11
C MET A 184 -4.07 3.09 -0.80
N ILE A 185 -4.81 3.87 0.00
CA ILE A 185 -5.71 4.91 -0.51
C ILE A 185 -5.00 6.26 -0.53
N SER A 186 -4.94 6.86 -1.72
CA SER A 186 -4.53 8.24 -1.93
C SER A 186 -5.77 9.08 -2.19
N ALA A 187 -6.06 9.98 -1.26
CA ALA A 187 -7.20 10.89 -1.30
C ALA A 187 -6.78 12.25 -0.72
N ASN A 188 -7.65 13.25 -0.84
CA ASN A 188 -7.42 14.64 -0.42
C ASN A 188 -6.43 15.40 -1.29
N ALA A 189 -6.33 15.04 -2.57
CA ALA A 189 -5.73 15.91 -3.56
C ALA A 189 -6.46 17.27 -3.59
N ARG A 190 -5.81 18.31 -4.11
CA ARG A 190 -6.43 19.64 -4.24
C ARG A 190 -7.73 19.58 -5.06
N TYR A 191 -7.75 18.73 -6.10
CA TYR A 191 -8.97 18.43 -6.86
C TYR A 191 -10.06 17.76 -6.01
N ASP A 192 -9.72 16.81 -5.13
CA ASP A 192 -10.71 16.17 -4.26
C ASP A 192 -11.40 17.19 -3.34
N ARG A 193 -10.61 18.08 -2.74
CA ARG A 193 -11.11 19.14 -1.88
C ARG A 193 -11.98 20.14 -2.64
N PHE A 194 -11.62 20.45 -3.89
CA PHE A 194 -12.46 21.25 -4.81
C PHE A 194 -13.82 20.57 -5.06
N ILE A 195 -13.84 19.28 -5.41
CA ILE A 195 -15.07 18.52 -5.67
C ILE A 195 -15.94 18.40 -4.42
N ARG A 196 -15.34 18.34 -3.23
CA ARG A 196 -16.07 18.33 -1.95
C ARG A 196 -16.49 19.72 -1.46
N ASN A 197 -16.23 20.78 -2.22
CA ASN A 197 -16.52 22.18 -1.87
C ASN A 197 -15.87 22.63 -0.54
N GLU A 198 -14.64 22.17 -0.26
CA GLU A 198 -13.89 22.47 0.97
C GLU A 198 -13.14 23.83 0.91
N GLY A 199 -13.62 24.75 0.07
CA GLY A 199 -13.05 26.10 -0.08
C GLY A 199 -11.82 26.20 -0.99
N GLU A 200 -11.42 25.12 -1.67
CA GLU A 200 -10.38 25.18 -2.70
C GLU A 200 -10.86 25.95 -3.93
N VAL A 201 -9.98 26.80 -4.47
CA VAL A 201 -10.21 27.54 -5.71
C VAL A 201 -9.18 27.07 -6.74
N LEU A 202 -9.68 26.52 -7.85
CA LEU A 202 -8.86 26.16 -9.00
C LEU A 202 -8.45 27.41 -9.78
N THR A 203 -7.26 27.39 -10.37
CA THR A 203 -6.81 28.45 -11.27
C THR A 203 -7.65 28.46 -12.55
N GLN A 204 -7.55 29.55 -13.34
CA GLN A 204 -8.24 29.61 -14.64
C GLN A 204 -7.80 28.48 -15.58
N ASP A 205 -6.52 28.13 -15.58
CA ASP A 205 -5.98 27.03 -16.39
C ASP A 205 -6.49 25.67 -15.91
N GLU A 206 -6.58 25.44 -14.59
CA GLU A 206 -7.14 24.21 -14.02
C GLU A 206 -8.63 24.06 -14.35
N LEU A 207 -9.40 25.16 -14.29
CA LEU A 207 -10.81 25.17 -14.67
C LEU A 207 -11.00 24.92 -16.17
N ALA A 208 -10.16 25.52 -17.01
CA ALA A 208 -10.17 25.26 -18.45
C ALA A 208 -9.83 23.79 -18.76
N GLY A 209 -8.83 23.22 -18.08
CA GLY A 209 -8.48 21.81 -18.20
C GLY A 209 -9.60 20.88 -17.75
N LEU A 210 -10.28 21.19 -16.64
CA LEU A 210 -11.43 20.44 -16.16
C LEU A 210 -12.59 20.46 -17.16
N ALA A 211 -12.90 21.64 -17.74
CA ALA A 211 -13.95 21.77 -18.75
C ALA A 211 -13.64 20.94 -20.00
N LEU A 212 -12.38 20.91 -20.43
CA LEU A 212 -11.94 20.05 -21.55
C LEU A 212 -12.11 18.56 -21.22
N PHE A 213 -11.71 18.14 -20.01
CA PHE A 213 -11.82 16.75 -19.56
C PHE A 213 -13.27 16.25 -19.44
N GLN A 214 -14.21 17.13 -19.10
CA GLN A 214 -15.63 16.76 -18.95
C GLN A 214 -16.41 16.72 -20.27
N THR A 215 -15.86 17.33 -21.32
CA THR A 215 -16.56 17.47 -22.62
C THR A 215 -16.15 16.42 -23.65
N HIS A 216 -15.08 15.66 -23.39
CA HIS A 216 -14.52 14.63 -24.27
C HIS A 216 -14.35 13.32 -23.49
#